data_AF-A0A2T1CXN7-F1
#
_entry.id   AF-A0A2T1CXN7-F1
#
_cell.length_a   1.000
_cell.length_b   1.000
_cell.length_c   1.000
_cell.angle_alpha   90.00
_cell.angle_beta   90.00
_cell.angle_gamma   90.00
#
_symmetry.space_group_name_H-M   'P 1'
#
loop_
_entity.id
_entity.type
_entity.pdbx_description
1 polymer ?
#
loop_
_entity_poly.entity_id
_entity_poly.type
_entity_poly.pdbx_seq_one_letter_code
_entity_poly.pdbx_strand_id
1 'polypeptide(L)'
;MTIAEREQQILRVRQQGVHPELEAALAEQLRREVVNTVKQVLEGALREEVTEFLKHLEGKKPYRSGYYERQLHTQYGTIEKLQVPKLRERNPERHWQILERYQRSLGNLLDWLCCLYVMGLSLRDLQAALYFVVGRVLSVNAVNQITLQVQRRLDAKRQAPFEQTP
;
A
#
# COMPACT_ATOMS: atom_id res chain seq x y z
N MET A 1 -7.91 7.00 -24.46
CA MET A 1 -6.76 6.14 -24.20
C MET A 1 -7.15 5.12 -23.13
N THR A 2 -7.14 3.83 -23.48
CA THR A 2 -7.51 2.74 -22.58
C THR A 2 -6.39 2.41 -21.58
N ILE A 3 -6.71 1.64 -20.54
CA ILE A 3 -5.71 1.17 -19.55
C ILE A 3 -4.63 0.33 -20.26
N ALA A 4 -5.03 -0.54 -21.18
CA ALA A 4 -4.12 -1.39 -21.95
C ALA A 4 -3.21 -0.57 -22.88
N GLU A 5 -3.76 0.43 -23.59
CA GLU A 5 -2.95 1.36 -24.39
C GLU A 5 -1.92 2.11 -23.54
N ARG A 6 -2.28 2.44 -22.27
CA ARG A 6 -1.38 3.17 -21.36
C ARG A 6 -0.25 2.29 -20.86
N GLU A 7 -0.56 1.06 -20.54
CA GLU A 7 0.44 0.05 -20.20
C GLU A 7 1.42 -0.16 -21.37
N GLN A 8 0.91 -0.33 -22.59
CA GLN A 8 1.75 -0.46 -23.78
C GLN A 8 2.62 0.78 -24.02
N GLN A 9 2.08 1.98 -23.84
CA GLN A 9 2.86 3.21 -23.95
C GLN A 9 4.00 3.26 -22.93
N ILE A 10 3.74 2.91 -21.67
CA ILE A 10 4.74 2.92 -20.60
C ILE A 10 5.84 1.89 -20.88
N LEU A 11 5.45 0.67 -21.26
CA LEU A 11 6.38 -0.40 -21.61
C LEU A 11 7.26 -0.01 -22.80
N ARG A 12 6.69 0.64 -23.82
CA ARG A 12 7.45 1.14 -24.98
C ARG A 12 8.52 2.16 -24.57
N VAL A 13 8.16 3.14 -23.73
CA VAL A 13 9.12 4.14 -23.24
C VAL A 13 10.22 3.48 -22.40
N ARG A 14 9.86 2.50 -21.58
CA ARG A 14 10.81 1.74 -20.76
C ARG A 14 11.85 1.00 -21.62
N GLN A 15 11.43 0.38 -22.71
CA GLN A 15 12.35 -0.32 -23.64
C GLN A 15 13.34 0.62 -24.33
N GLN A 16 13.09 1.93 -24.34
CA GLN A 16 14.00 2.95 -24.88
C GLN A 16 14.97 3.52 -23.83
N GLY A 17 15.04 2.91 -22.64
CA GLY A 17 15.91 3.32 -21.56
C GLY A 17 17.39 3.36 -21.95
N VAL A 18 18.11 4.36 -21.43
CA VAL A 18 19.53 4.62 -21.74
C VAL A 18 20.48 3.71 -20.95
N HIS A 19 20.01 3.15 -19.82
CA HIS A 19 20.80 2.29 -18.97
C HIS A 19 20.48 0.81 -19.21
N PRO A 20 21.49 -0.08 -19.17
CA PRO A 20 21.25 -1.51 -19.22
C PRO A 20 20.42 -1.90 -17.99
N GLU A 21 19.22 -2.43 -18.23
CA GLU A 21 18.44 -3.03 -17.16
C GLU A 21 19.17 -4.28 -16.64
N LEU A 22 18.99 -4.56 -15.35
CA LEU A 22 19.35 -5.85 -14.79
C LEU A 22 18.69 -6.94 -15.65
N GLU A 23 19.37 -8.08 -15.84
CA GLU A 23 18.79 -9.19 -16.61
C GLU A 23 17.37 -9.48 -16.11
N ALA A 24 16.40 -9.54 -17.01
CA ALA A 24 14.98 -9.61 -16.66
C ALA A 24 14.67 -10.77 -15.69
N ALA A 25 15.33 -11.90 -15.87
CA ALA A 25 15.22 -13.06 -14.97
C ALA A 25 15.72 -12.75 -13.55
N LEU A 26 16.88 -12.09 -13.43
CA LEU A 26 17.45 -11.70 -12.14
C LEU A 26 16.60 -10.60 -11.47
N ALA A 27 16.11 -9.63 -12.24
CA ALA A 27 15.23 -8.57 -11.72
C ALA A 27 13.94 -9.15 -11.13
N GLU A 28 13.33 -10.10 -11.84
CA GLU A 28 12.12 -10.77 -11.38
C GLU A 28 12.39 -11.71 -10.19
N GLN A 29 13.56 -12.34 -10.12
CA GLN A 29 13.97 -13.11 -8.95
C GLN A 29 14.13 -12.19 -7.72
N LEU A 30 14.86 -11.09 -7.84
CA LEU A 30 15.03 -10.13 -6.74
C LEU A 30 13.70 -9.57 -6.27
N ARG A 31 12.81 -9.19 -7.21
CA ARG A 31 11.47 -8.70 -6.87
C ARG A 31 10.68 -9.73 -6.05
N ARG A 32 10.72 -11.00 -6.45
CA ARG A 32 10.07 -12.09 -5.71
C ARG A 32 10.63 -12.27 -4.31
N GLU A 33 11.95 -12.26 -4.15
CA GLU A 33 12.60 -12.39 -2.84
C GLU A 33 12.29 -11.22 -1.91
N VAL A 34 12.28 -9.99 -2.43
CA VAL A 34 11.89 -8.80 -1.67
C VAL A 34 10.43 -8.92 -1.22
N VAL A 35 9.51 -9.27 -2.11
CA VAL A 35 8.08 -9.43 -1.78
C VAL A 35 7.88 -10.54 -0.73
N ASN A 36 8.60 -11.65 -0.85
CA ASN A 36 8.55 -12.74 0.12
C ASN A 36 9.07 -12.32 1.50
N THR A 37 10.17 -11.58 1.55
CA THR A 37 10.74 -11.05 2.79
C THR A 37 9.76 -10.08 3.46
N VAL A 38 9.20 -9.14 2.70
CA VAL A 38 8.20 -8.18 3.20
C VAL A 38 6.97 -8.93 3.73
N LYS A 39 6.50 -9.96 3.02
CA LYS A 39 5.40 -10.82 3.50
C LYS A 39 5.73 -11.46 4.85
N GLN A 40 6.92 -12.06 4.99
CA GLN A 40 7.32 -12.72 6.24
C GLN A 40 7.39 -11.74 7.42
N VAL A 41 7.96 -10.56 7.19
CA VAL A 41 8.04 -9.50 8.22
C VAL A 41 6.64 -9.04 8.64
N LEU A 42 5.75 -8.78 7.68
CA LEU A 42 4.37 -8.37 7.97
C LEU A 42 3.59 -9.45 8.73
N GLU A 43 3.69 -10.71 8.31
CA GLU A 43 3.01 -11.81 9.01
C GLU A 43 3.56 -12.01 10.42
N GLY A 44 4.87 -11.86 10.63
CA GLY A 44 5.50 -11.88 11.94
C GLY A 44 4.92 -10.78 12.85
N ALA A 45 4.97 -9.53 12.38
CA ALA A 45 4.44 -8.39 13.12
C ALA A 45 2.94 -8.56 13.44
N LEU A 46 2.12 -9.04 12.50
CA LEU A 46 0.69 -9.28 12.75
C LEU A 46 0.44 -10.36 13.82
N ARG A 47 1.27 -11.39 13.90
CA ARG A 47 1.19 -12.41 14.97
C ARG A 47 1.59 -11.82 16.32
N GLU A 48 2.60 -10.96 16.35
CA GLU A 48 3.02 -10.25 17.55
C GLU A 48 1.93 -9.31 18.06
N GLU A 49 1.29 -8.53 17.18
CA GLU A 49 0.16 -7.64 17.52
C GLU A 49 -0.99 -8.40 18.20
N VAL A 50 -1.35 -9.59 17.68
CA VAL A 50 -2.36 -10.46 18.31
C VAL A 50 -1.90 -10.95 19.68
N THR A 51 -0.63 -11.32 19.78
CA THR A 51 -0.05 -11.83 21.02
C THR A 51 -0.10 -10.75 22.09
N GLU A 52 0.25 -9.51 21.74
CA GLU A 52 0.22 -8.37 22.64
C GLU A 52 -1.20 -7.98 23.03
N PHE A 53 -2.13 -7.95 22.08
CA PHE A 53 -3.55 -7.75 22.35
C PHE A 53 -4.09 -8.77 23.37
N LEU A 54 -3.75 -10.05 23.23
CA LEU A 54 -4.18 -11.11 24.16
C LEU A 54 -3.51 -11.01 25.55
N LYS A 55 -2.34 -10.38 25.67
CA LYS A 55 -1.70 -10.15 26.97
C LYS A 55 -2.44 -9.08 27.77
N HIS A 56 -2.80 -7.97 27.12
CA HIS A 56 -3.49 -6.84 27.73
C HIS A 56 -5.00 -7.03 27.89
N LEU A 57 -5.57 -8.10 27.34
CA LEU A 57 -6.99 -8.39 27.45
C LEU A 57 -7.35 -8.86 28.87
N GLU A 58 -8.22 -8.11 29.53
CA GLU A 58 -8.83 -8.53 30.79
C GLU A 58 -9.97 -9.55 30.54
N GLY A 59 -10.15 -10.47 31.49
CA GLY A 59 -11.18 -11.51 31.45
C GLY A 59 -10.83 -12.71 30.57
N LYS A 60 -11.86 -13.35 30.00
CA LYS A 60 -11.70 -14.59 29.21
C LYS A 60 -11.02 -14.27 27.87
N LYS A 61 -9.85 -14.88 27.65
CA LYS A 61 -9.09 -14.72 26.41
C LYS A 61 -9.72 -15.53 25.27
N PRO A 62 -9.99 -14.93 24.10
CA PRO A 62 -10.52 -15.65 22.95
C PRO A 62 -9.43 -16.56 22.35
N TYR A 63 -9.85 -17.69 21.78
CA TYR A 63 -8.95 -18.61 21.09
C TYR A 63 -8.55 -18.10 19.71
N ARG A 64 -7.34 -18.46 19.26
CA ARG A 64 -6.91 -18.26 17.87
C ARG A 64 -7.69 -19.18 16.95
N SER A 65 -8.13 -18.66 15.81
CA SER A 65 -8.97 -19.36 14.82
C SER A 65 -8.30 -19.36 13.44
N GLY A 66 -6.99 -19.67 13.41
CA GLY A 66 -6.21 -19.75 12.18
C GLY A 66 -5.94 -18.38 11.56
N TYR A 67 -5.86 -18.36 10.23
CA TYR A 67 -5.57 -17.19 9.41
C TYR A 67 -6.61 -17.03 8.31
N TYR A 68 -6.82 -15.80 7.86
CA TYR A 68 -7.48 -15.54 6.58
C TYR A 68 -6.47 -14.93 5.62
N GLU A 69 -6.63 -15.22 4.33
CA GLU A 69 -5.75 -14.71 3.29
C GLU A 69 -6.33 -13.44 2.67
N ARG A 70 -5.47 -12.47 2.37
CA ARG A 70 -5.83 -11.31 1.57
C ARG A 70 -4.68 -10.84 0.68
N GLN A 71 -5.03 -10.15 -0.40
CA GLN A 71 -4.06 -9.45 -1.24
C GLN A 71 -3.73 -8.08 -0.62
N LEU A 72 -2.44 -7.71 -0.61
CA LEU A 72 -1.96 -6.41 -0.15
C LEU A 72 -0.99 -5.83 -1.18
N HIS A 73 -1.24 -4.60 -1.63
CA HIS A 73 -0.33 -3.87 -2.49
C HIS A 73 0.68 -3.09 -1.65
N THR A 74 1.97 -3.29 -1.94
CA THR A 74 3.08 -2.61 -1.26
C THR A 74 3.94 -1.89 -2.28
N GLN A 75 4.79 -0.96 -1.81
CA GLN A 75 5.77 -0.29 -2.68
C GLN A 75 6.80 -1.23 -3.30
N TYR A 76 6.96 -2.43 -2.71
CA TYR A 76 7.90 -3.45 -3.17
C TYR A 76 7.24 -4.46 -4.12
N GLY A 77 5.93 -4.34 -4.36
CA GLY A 77 5.14 -5.26 -5.17
C GLY A 77 3.86 -5.73 -4.47
N THR A 78 3.14 -6.60 -5.16
CA THR A 78 1.87 -7.14 -4.65
C THR A 78 2.10 -8.46 -3.91
N ILE A 79 1.63 -8.52 -2.66
CA ILE A 79 1.56 -9.76 -1.87
C ILE A 79 0.21 -10.39 -2.12
N GLU A 80 0.17 -11.55 -2.77
CA GLU A 80 -1.09 -12.21 -3.16
C GLU A 80 -1.80 -12.88 -1.99
N LYS A 81 -1.04 -13.59 -1.14
CA LYS A 81 -1.56 -14.40 -0.03
C LYS A 81 -0.92 -13.97 1.29
N LEU A 82 -1.33 -12.81 1.80
CA LEU A 82 -0.94 -12.37 3.13
C LEU A 82 -1.80 -13.07 4.18
N GLN A 83 -1.19 -13.79 5.11
CA GLN A 83 -1.89 -14.47 6.20
C GLN A 83 -2.12 -13.53 7.37
N VAL A 84 -3.37 -13.11 7.57
CA VAL A 84 -3.76 -12.27 8.70
C VAL A 84 -4.36 -13.14 9.80
N PRO A 85 -3.82 -13.12 11.03
CA PRO A 85 -4.31 -13.98 12.09
C PRO A 85 -5.72 -13.57 12.55
N LYS A 86 -6.54 -14.58 12.83
CA LYS A 86 -7.94 -14.43 13.22
C LYS A 86 -8.15 -14.97 14.64
N LEU A 87 -8.93 -14.26 15.45
CA LEU A 87 -9.46 -14.75 16.71
C LEU A 87 -10.85 -15.37 16.51
N ARG A 88 -11.26 -16.32 17.36
CA ARG A 88 -12.59 -16.94 17.33
C ARG A 88 -13.68 -15.89 17.60
N GLU A 89 -13.39 -14.98 18.53
CA GLU A 89 -14.26 -13.92 19.03
C GLU A 89 -13.44 -12.63 19.18
N ARG A 90 -14.10 -11.48 19.40
CA ARG A 90 -13.46 -10.18 19.71
C ARG A 90 -12.47 -9.62 18.66
N ASN A 91 -12.53 -10.08 17.40
CA ASN A 91 -11.75 -9.45 16.31
C ASN A 91 -12.02 -7.95 16.12
N PRO A 92 -13.27 -7.45 16.24
CA PRO A 92 -13.54 -6.01 16.07
C PRO A 92 -12.95 -5.14 17.18
N GLU A 93 -12.70 -5.69 18.37
CA GLU A 93 -12.16 -4.98 19.52
C GLU A 93 -10.64 -4.80 19.46
N ARG A 94 -9.99 -5.49 18.51
CA ARG A 94 -8.55 -5.33 18.29
C ARG A 94 -8.24 -3.95 17.74
N HIS A 95 -7.26 -3.31 18.35
CA HIS A 95 -6.62 -2.15 17.75
C HIS A 95 -5.66 -2.62 16.65
N TRP A 96 -5.89 -2.17 15.43
CA TRP A 96 -5.12 -2.54 14.24
C TRP A 96 -4.03 -1.49 14.00
N GLN A 97 -2.79 -1.76 14.43
CA GLN A 97 -1.68 -0.82 14.30
C GLN A 97 -0.91 -1.02 13.00
N ILE A 98 -0.67 -2.28 12.63
CA ILE A 98 0.19 -2.62 11.49
C ILE A 98 -0.59 -2.47 10.18
N LEU A 99 -1.85 -2.91 10.18
CA LEU A 99 -2.70 -2.89 8.99
C LEU A 99 -4.16 -2.63 9.37
N GLU A 100 -4.73 -1.56 8.85
CA GLU A 100 -6.14 -1.26 9.07
C GLU A 100 -7.06 -2.32 8.42
N ARG A 101 -8.27 -2.42 8.98
CA ARG A 101 -9.29 -3.31 8.44
C ARG A 101 -9.69 -2.84 7.04
N TYR A 102 -9.67 -3.75 6.07
CA TYR A 102 -9.95 -3.50 4.65
C TYR A 102 -8.92 -2.65 3.90
N GLN A 103 -7.78 -2.32 4.51
CA GLN A 103 -6.68 -1.67 3.80
C GLN A 103 -6.13 -2.59 2.71
N ARG A 104 -6.17 -2.12 1.46
CA ARG A 104 -5.70 -2.85 0.26
C ARG A 104 -4.29 -2.44 -0.17
N SER A 105 -3.78 -1.30 0.32
CA SER A 105 -2.46 -0.77 -0.04
C SER A 105 -1.77 -0.17 1.19
N LEU A 106 -0.45 -0.37 1.33
CA LEU A 106 0.34 0.29 2.37
C LEU A 106 0.41 1.81 2.12
N GLY A 107 0.32 2.58 3.22
CA GLY A 107 0.11 4.03 3.20
C GLY A 107 1.18 4.85 2.48
N ASN A 108 2.42 4.38 2.44
CA ASN A 108 3.56 5.10 1.83
C ASN A 108 3.34 5.45 0.33
N LEU A 109 2.52 4.66 -0.37
CA LEU A 109 2.16 4.94 -1.76
C LEU A 109 1.32 6.22 -1.90
N LEU A 110 0.50 6.54 -0.90
CA LEU A 110 -0.32 7.76 -0.85
C LEU A 110 0.57 9.00 -0.65
N ASP A 111 1.60 8.90 0.18
CA ASP A 111 2.51 10.02 0.46
C ASP A 111 3.35 10.35 -0.78
N TRP A 112 3.86 9.34 -1.48
CA TRP A 112 4.56 9.55 -2.75
C TRP A 112 3.67 10.21 -3.81
N LEU A 113 2.40 9.78 -3.90
CA LEU A 113 1.41 10.40 -4.78
C LEU A 113 1.11 11.85 -4.42
N CYS A 114 1.03 12.16 -3.13
CA CYS A 114 0.87 13.52 -2.65
C CYS A 114 2.03 14.41 -3.15
N CYS A 115 3.28 13.96 -3.00
CA CYS A 115 4.43 14.72 -3.46
C CYS A 115 4.35 15.03 -4.95
N LEU A 116 4.06 14.02 -5.77
CA LEU A 116 3.95 14.20 -7.23
C LEU A 116 2.78 15.12 -7.62
N TYR A 117 1.64 15.00 -6.95
CA TYR A 117 0.50 15.88 -7.21
C TYR A 117 0.83 17.34 -6.87
N VAL A 118 1.49 17.58 -5.73
CA VAL A 118 1.95 18.92 -5.34
C VAL A 118 3.01 19.47 -6.30
N MET A 119 3.84 18.62 -6.90
CA MET A 119 4.78 18.98 -7.97
C MET A 119 4.09 19.34 -9.29
N GLY A 120 2.76 19.25 -9.38
CA GLY A 120 1.99 19.67 -10.55
C GLY A 120 1.75 18.57 -11.58
N LEU A 121 2.02 17.30 -11.26
CA LEU A 121 1.72 16.19 -12.16
C LEU A 121 0.20 16.04 -12.32
N SER A 122 -0.26 15.88 -13.56
CA SER A 122 -1.68 15.61 -13.81
C SER A 122 -2.07 14.21 -13.32
N LEU A 123 -3.38 13.96 -13.15
CA LEU A 123 -3.88 12.62 -12.79
C LEU A 123 -3.40 11.51 -13.75
N ARG A 124 -3.17 11.85 -15.03
CA ARG A 124 -2.68 10.90 -16.05
C ARG A 124 -1.18 10.67 -15.96
N ASP A 125 -0.44 11.66 -15.50
CA ASP A 125 1.00 11.52 -15.23
C ASP A 125 1.22 10.71 -13.97
N LEU A 126 0.43 10.96 -12.92
CA LEU A 126 0.38 10.16 -11.71
C LEU A 126 0.04 8.69 -12.01
N GLN A 127 -0.93 8.46 -12.89
CA GLN A 127 -1.28 7.11 -13.34
C GLN A 127 -0.10 6.38 -13.97
N ALA A 128 0.72 7.08 -14.78
CA ALA A 128 1.92 6.49 -15.37
C ALA A 128 3.05 6.31 -14.35
N ALA A 129 3.26 7.29 -13.47
CA ALA A 129 4.26 7.21 -12.42
C ALA A 129 3.99 6.03 -11.46
N LEU A 130 2.73 5.79 -11.13
CA LEU A 130 2.32 4.65 -10.28
C LEU A 130 2.57 3.29 -10.90
N TYR A 131 2.63 3.18 -12.22
CA TYR A 131 2.89 1.91 -12.88
C TYR A 131 4.19 1.28 -12.37
N PHE A 132 5.23 2.10 -12.18
CA PHE A 132 6.54 1.63 -11.75
C PHE A 132 6.56 1.08 -10.32
N VAL A 133 5.63 1.52 -9.47
CA VAL A 133 5.52 1.09 -8.07
C VAL A 133 4.52 -0.06 -7.92
N VAL A 134 3.34 0.07 -8.53
CA VAL A 134 2.23 -0.89 -8.37
C VAL A 134 2.38 -2.09 -9.31
N GLY A 135 3.08 -1.92 -10.43
CA GLY A 135 3.24 -2.95 -11.47
C GLY A 135 1.99 -3.15 -12.35
N ARG A 136 0.99 -2.26 -12.24
CA ARG A 136 -0.19 -2.23 -13.11
C ARG A 136 -0.71 -0.82 -13.26
N VAL A 137 -1.40 -0.56 -14.38
CA VAL A 137 -2.05 0.73 -14.61
C VAL A 137 -3.35 0.78 -13.81
N LEU A 138 -3.43 1.71 -12.86
CA LEU A 138 -4.67 2.01 -12.12
C LEU A 138 -5.62 2.83 -12.99
N SER A 139 -6.93 2.80 -12.72
CA SER A 139 -7.86 3.71 -13.39
C SER A 139 -7.63 5.16 -12.94
N VAL A 140 -7.88 6.13 -13.83
CA VAL A 140 -7.80 7.57 -13.47
C VAL A 140 -8.70 7.89 -12.27
N ASN A 141 -9.87 7.25 -12.18
CA ASN A 141 -10.75 7.40 -11.03
C ASN A 141 -10.11 6.90 -9.72
N ALA A 142 -9.39 5.77 -9.75
CA ALA A 142 -8.68 5.27 -8.56
C ALA A 142 -7.58 6.25 -8.11
N VAL A 143 -6.83 6.82 -9.06
CA VAL A 143 -5.83 7.87 -8.78
C VAL A 143 -6.49 9.14 -8.24
N ASN A 144 -7.63 9.54 -8.82
CA ASN A 144 -8.41 10.69 -8.35
C ASN A 144 -8.90 10.50 -6.91
N GLN A 145 -9.40 9.31 -6.56
CA GLN A 145 -9.85 9.03 -5.19
C GLN A 145 -8.72 9.17 -4.16
N ILE A 146 -7.50 8.78 -4.53
CA ILE A 146 -6.32 8.97 -3.69
C ILE A 146 -5.99 10.45 -3.53
N THR A 147 -5.90 11.19 -4.64
CA THR A 147 -5.60 12.64 -4.59
C THR A 147 -6.67 13.43 -3.82
N LEU A 148 -7.94 13.05 -3.90
CA LEU A 148 -9.01 13.65 -3.09
C LEU A 148 -8.87 13.38 -1.58
N GLN A 149 -8.31 12.23 -1.17
CA GLN A 149 -7.99 11.99 0.24
C GLN A 149 -6.87 12.91 0.72
N VAL A 150 -5.85 13.11 -0.11
CA VAL A 150 -4.74 14.03 0.16
C VAL A 150 -5.24 15.47 0.24
N GLN A 151 -6.03 15.91 -0.75
CA GLN A 151 -6.60 17.26 -0.80
C GLN A 151 -7.40 17.57 0.47
N ARG A 152 -8.26 16.64 0.91
CA ARG A 152 -9.02 16.79 2.17
C ARG A 152 -8.12 16.98 3.39
N ARG A 153 -6.99 16.26 3.48
CA ARG A 153 -6.02 16.43 4.57
C ARG A 153 -5.33 17.79 4.52
N LEU A 154 -4.96 18.26 3.33
CA LEU A 154 -4.36 19.58 3.13
C LEU A 154 -5.34 20.70 3.46
N ASP A 155 -6.59 20.59 3.00
CA ASP A 155 -7.65 21.56 3.28
C ASP A 155 -7.97 21.63 4.77
N ALA A 156 -8.05 20.48 5.44
CA ALA A 156 -8.24 20.42 6.89
C ALA A 156 -7.11 21.13 7.65
N LYS A 157 -5.85 20.97 7.23
CA LYS A 157 -4.71 21.71 7.81
C LYS A 157 -4.79 23.20 7.51
N ARG A 158 -5.18 23.58 6.29
CA ARG A 158 -5.32 24.99 5.88
C ARG A 158 -6.43 25.71 6.64
N GLN A 159 -7.51 25.01 6.96
CA GLN A 159 -8.67 25.51 7.69
C GLN A 159 -8.53 25.39 9.20
N ALA A 160 -7.48 24.72 9.69
CA ALA A 160 -7.24 24.61 11.13
C ALA A 160 -6.98 26.01 11.71
N PRO A 161 -7.60 26.36 12.86
CA PRO A 161 -7.38 27.64 13.50
C PRO A 161 -5.90 27.77 13.90
N PHE A 162 -5.31 28.93 13.65
CA PHE A 162 -3.94 29.22 14.08
C PHE A 162 -3.93 29.46 15.59
N GLU A 163 -3.26 28.59 16.35
CA GLU A 163 -3.17 28.74 17.81
C GLU A 163 -2.12 29.78 18.27
N GLN A 164 -1.28 30.27 17.36
CA GLN A 164 -0.38 31.42 17.57
C GLN A 164 0.23 31.89 16.24
N THR A 165 0.44 33.20 16.11
CA THR A 165 1.27 33.81 15.06
C THR A 165 2.76 33.65 15.44
N PRO A 166 3.66 33.30 14.51
CA PRO A 166 5.09 33.20 14.80
C PRO A 166 5.70 34.53 15.27
#